data_AF-A0A3M6U887-F1
#
_entry.id   AF-A0A3M6U887-F1
#
_cell.length_a   1.000
_cell.length_b   1.000
_cell.length_c   1.000
_cell.angle_alpha   90.00
_cell.angle_beta   90.00
_cell.angle_gamma   90.00
#
_symmetry.space_group_name_H-M   'P 1'
#
loop_
_entity.id
_entity.type
_entity.pdbx_description
1 polymer ?
#
loop_
_entity_poly.entity_id
_entity_poly.type
_entity_poly.pdbx_seq_one_letter_code
_entity_poly.pdbx_strand_id
1 'polypeptide(L)'
;MYAMPPYSGARRAPSSRYALLDTADLPLTIRETTVDYQGYPYTRDRIVREARIDIPPFLRGKIWAALLGIQGDIQGTYDAIDKESFTQTDRQIEVDIPRCHQYDELLSSPTAHEKFKRILKAWVVSHTSLVYWQGLDSLCAPFLSLNFNDEALGYACLAAFIPKYLHNFFLKDNSAIIQEYLAVFSQLIAFHDPELFNHLHEIGFIPEVRMIYVFPLKKIYHLWDTLLLGNSSYPLCIGVAILEQLRDQLLSFGFNECILLFSDMPGVDIDRVVRDAKRIFCNTPRTASMRRHDRMYNDPNVKHEKEFIPLSQLKAEICPRISAQDLVHICELDENGGARSPRKTKPRGLIVDVRPAEEFACGQIPESVNIPYNQAFLEEGGLAPSPAANTLTSFKGRVIVVVGNRNNYPAKVGTELVQLGFSRVCVLEEPGLSILRTRGHLAVPT
;
A
#
# COMPACT_ATOMS: atom_id res chain seq x y z
N MET A 1 3.95 64.20 -64.04
CA MET A 1 5.15 63.42 -63.67
C MET A 1 4.85 62.68 -62.37
N TYR A 2 4.68 61.37 -62.29
CA TYR A 2 4.54 60.31 -63.29
C TYR A 2 3.47 59.33 -62.73
N ALA A 3 2.37 59.23 -63.48
CA ALA A 3 1.34 58.18 -63.57
C ALA A 3 0.63 57.58 -62.31
N MET A 4 -0.63 57.99 -62.17
CA MET A 4 -1.81 57.51 -61.39
C MET A 4 -2.52 56.29 -62.07
N PRO A 5 -3.77 55.88 -61.69
CA PRO A 5 -4.38 55.33 -60.45
C PRO A 5 -5.12 53.96 -60.79
N PRO A 6 -6.17 53.38 -60.10
CA PRO A 6 -7.48 53.96 -59.70
C PRO A 6 -8.15 53.44 -58.38
N TYR A 7 -9.14 54.21 -57.88
CA TYR A 7 -10.51 53.84 -57.38
C TYR A 7 -10.74 52.63 -56.42
N SER A 8 -11.72 52.55 -55.52
CA SER A 8 -12.77 53.41 -54.95
C SER A 8 -13.64 52.52 -54.02
N GLY A 9 -14.26 53.09 -53.00
CA GLY A 9 -15.66 52.75 -52.66
C GLY A 9 -15.93 51.57 -51.70
N ALA A 10 -16.50 51.92 -50.55
CA ALA A 10 -17.13 51.03 -49.57
C ALA A 10 -18.36 50.28 -50.12
N ARG A 11 -18.64 49.06 -49.61
CA ARG A 11 -19.93 48.61 -49.01
C ARG A 11 -19.98 47.09 -48.77
N ARG A 12 -20.56 46.75 -47.61
CA ARG A 12 -21.30 45.56 -47.11
C ARG A 12 -21.21 44.19 -47.83
N ALA A 13 -21.16 43.16 -46.96
CA ALA A 13 -21.24 41.70 -47.11
C ALA A 13 -21.99 41.12 -48.33
N PRO A 14 -21.62 39.89 -48.76
CA PRO A 14 -22.46 38.74 -48.40
C PRO A 14 -21.73 37.38 -48.24
N SER A 15 -22.52 36.41 -47.78
CA SER A 15 -22.23 34.99 -47.52
C SER A 15 -21.84 34.13 -48.74
N SER A 16 -21.13 33.03 -48.41
CA SER A 16 -21.35 31.66 -48.89
C SER A 16 -20.52 31.09 -50.06
N ARG A 17 -19.94 29.90 -49.75
CA ARG A 17 -19.52 28.75 -50.57
C ARG A 17 -18.19 28.82 -51.33
N TYR A 18 -17.29 27.90 -50.94
CA TYR A 18 -16.45 26.93 -51.67
C TYR A 18 -15.32 26.55 -50.69
N ALA A 19 -14.72 25.38 -50.60
CA ALA A 19 -14.93 24.02 -51.06
C ALA A 19 -13.98 23.18 -50.19
N LEU A 20 -14.26 21.89 -50.06
CA LEU A 20 -13.46 20.90 -49.37
C LEU A 20 -11.99 20.90 -49.85
N LEU A 21 -11.06 20.88 -48.91
CA LEU A 21 -9.81 20.11 -48.99
C LEU A 21 -9.55 19.47 -47.63
N ASP A 22 -9.79 18.16 -47.63
CA ASP A 22 -9.34 17.10 -46.71
C ASP A 22 -7.79 17.14 -46.65
N THR A 23 -7.04 16.79 -45.60
CA THR A 23 -7.12 15.65 -44.67
C THR A 23 -6.11 15.86 -43.53
N ALA A 24 -6.37 15.20 -42.40
CA ALA A 24 -5.37 14.57 -41.52
C ALA A 24 -4.37 15.47 -40.77
N ASP A 25 -4.72 15.82 -39.53
CA ASP A 25 -4.10 15.23 -38.33
C ASP A 25 -4.52 16.08 -37.13
N LEU A 26 -5.55 15.62 -36.44
CA LEU A 26 -5.84 15.86 -35.02
C LEU A 26 -7.16 15.15 -34.73
N PRO A 27 -7.17 14.15 -33.83
CA PRO A 27 -8.01 14.40 -32.66
C PRO A 27 -7.51 13.69 -31.39
N LEU A 28 -7.39 14.44 -30.30
CA LEU A 28 -7.94 13.97 -29.03
C LEU A 28 -8.78 15.10 -28.44
N THR A 29 -9.96 15.31 -29.05
CA THR A 29 -11.07 15.93 -28.33
C THR A 29 -11.48 14.91 -27.27
N ILE A 30 -11.18 15.17 -25.99
CA ILE A 30 -11.73 14.41 -24.87
C ILE A 30 -13.24 14.62 -24.94
N ARG A 31 -13.95 13.69 -25.57
CA ARG A 31 -15.41 13.62 -25.49
C ARG A 31 -15.73 13.01 -24.14
N GLU A 32 -16.13 13.85 -23.19
CA GLU A 32 -16.83 13.47 -21.97
C GLU A 32 -18.19 12.85 -22.35
N THR A 33 -18.19 11.65 -22.94
CA THR A 33 -19.41 10.88 -23.16
C THR A 33 -19.58 9.87 -22.04
N THR A 34 -20.33 10.30 -21.02
CA THR A 34 -21.24 9.47 -20.21
C THR A 34 -20.68 8.12 -19.78
N VAL A 35 -19.98 8.11 -18.64
CA VAL A 35 -19.94 6.92 -17.79
C VAL A 35 -21.36 6.72 -17.26
N ASP A 36 -22.10 5.79 -17.86
CA ASP A 36 -23.45 5.47 -17.44
C ASP A 36 -23.42 4.74 -16.09
N TYR A 37 -23.74 5.46 -15.01
CA TYR A 37 -23.78 4.93 -13.64
C TYR A 37 -25.03 4.07 -13.37
N GLN A 38 -25.99 4.02 -14.30
CA GLN A 38 -27.25 3.30 -14.09
C GLN A 38 -27.09 1.76 -14.11
N GLY A 39 -25.90 1.25 -14.45
CA GLY A 39 -25.60 -0.19 -14.52
C GLY A 39 -24.80 -0.77 -13.34
N TYR A 40 -24.46 -0.01 -12.31
CA TYR A 40 -23.77 -0.56 -11.13
C TYR A 40 -24.76 -1.44 -10.33
N PRO A 41 -24.40 -2.68 -9.93
CA PRO A 41 -23.05 -3.23 -9.79
C PRO A 41 -22.42 -3.92 -11.00
N TYR A 42 -23.18 -4.15 -12.09
CA TYR A 42 -22.70 -4.89 -13.27
C TYR A 42 -21.55 -4.17 -14.01
N THR A 43 -21.42 -2.85 -13.84
CA THR A 43 -20.34 -2.05 -14.45
C THR A 43 -19.08 -1.92 -13.57
N ARG A 44 -19.00 -2.62 -12.43
CA ARG A 44 -17.89 -2.50 -11.46
C ARG A 44 -16.51 -2.65 -12.10
N ASP A 45 -16.31 -3.68 -12.94
CA ASP A 45 -15.01 -3.93 -13.57
C ASP A 45 -14.60 -2.82 -14.55
N ARG A 46 -15.58 -2.21 -15.22
CA ARG A 46 -15.34 -1.04 -16.08
C ARG A 46 -14.96 0.17 -15.23
N ILE A 47 -15.67 0.43 -14.13
CA ILE A 47 -15.35 1.53 -13.21
C ILE A 47 -13.92 1.37 -12.67
N VAL A 48 -13.53 0.17 -12.25
CA VAL A 48 -12.16 -0.11 -11.78
C VAL A 48 -11.13 0.13 -12.89
N ARG A 49 -11.42 -0.24 -14.13
CA ARG A 49 -10.52 -0.03 -15.27
C ARG A 49 -10.32 1.45 -15.57
N GLU A 50 -11.39 2.22 -15.65
CA GLU A 50 -11.32 3.66 -15.94
C GLU A 50 -10.67 4.42 -14.77
N ALA A 51 -11.00 4.06 -13.53
CA ALA A 51 -10.40 4.67 -12.34
C ALA A 51 -8.89 4.44 -12.22
N ARG A 52 -8.34 3.39 -12.86
CA ARG A 52 -6.88 3.19 -12.96
C ARG A 52 -6.20 4.18 -13.92
N ILE A 53 -6.96 4.83 -14.79
CA ILE A 53 -6.49 5.86 -15.71
C ILE A 53 -6.63 7.21 -15.03
N ASP A 54 -7.85 7.58 -14.63
CA ASP A 54 -8.15 8.82 -13.92
C ASP A 54 -9.54 8.76 -13.24
N ILE A 55 -9.74 9.61 -12.23
CA ILE A 55 -11.03 9.80 -11.55
C ILE A 55 -11.47 11.27 -11.72
N PRO A 56 -12.49 11.54 -12.57
CA PRO A 56 -12.98 12.89 -12.79
C PRO A 56 -13.47 13.54 -11.48
N PRO A 57 -13.06 14.77 -11.15
CA PRO A 57 -13.35 15.37 -9.86
C PRO A 57 -14.83 15.43 -9.49
N PHE A 58 -15.70 15.73 -10.46
CA PHE A 58 -17.15 15.82 -10.24
C PHE A 58 -17.80 14.46 -9.93
N LEU A 59 -17.18 13.36 -10.37
CA LEU A 59 -17.71 12.01 -10.19
C LEU A 59 -17.01 11.25 -9.06
N ARG A 60 -15.98 11.84 -8.44
CA ARG A 60 -15.11 11.17 -7.46
C ARG A 60 -15.88 10.53 -6.31
N GLY A 61 -16.80 11.26 -5.68
CA GLY A 61 -17.62 10.71 -4.57
C GLY A 61 -18.38 9.44 -4.96
N LYS A 62 -19.02 9.45 -6.14
CA LYS A 62 -19.76 8.29 -6.68
C LYS A 62 -18.84 7.14 -7.09
N ILE A 63 -17.69 7.44 -7.69
CA ILE A 63 -16.70 6.43 -8.07
C ILE A 63 -16.13 5.76 -6.82
N TRP A 64 -15.78 6.53 -5.80
CA TRP A 64 -15.28 6.00 -4.53
C TRP A 64 -16.30 5.10 -3.85
N ALA A 65 -17.58 5.50 -3.82
CA ALA A 65 -18.66 4.64 -3.33
C ALA A 65 -18.74 3.31 -4.11
N ALA A 66 -18.64 3.36 -5.44
CA ALA A 66 -18.63 2.15 -6.27
C ALA A 66 -17.39 1.26 -6.02
N LEU A 67 -16.20 1.86 -5.86
CA LEU A 67 -14.96 1.15 -5.53
C LEU A 67 -15.01 0.50 -4.13
N LEU A 68 -15.72 1.12 -3.20
CA LEU A 68 -15.97 0.61 -1.85
C LEU A 68 -17.11 -0.41 -1.78
N GLY A 69 -17.81 -0.67 -2.89
CA GLY A 69 -18.87 -1.68 -2.91
C GLY A 69 -20.21 -1.20 -2.36
N ILE A 70 -20.43 0.10 -2.21
CA ILE A 70 -21.64 0.65 -1.57
C ILE A 70 -22.87 0.39 -2.44
N GLN A 71 -23.90 -0.25 -1.87
CA GLN A 71 -25.13 -0.68 -2.54
C GLN A 71 -26.31 -0.68 -1.55
N GLY A 72 -27.54 -0.73 -2.06
CA GLY A 72 -28.76 -0.89 -1.25
C GLY A 72 -29.39 0.44 -0.82
N ASP A 73 -30.27 0.38 0.18
CA ASP A 73 -30.97 1.54 0.74
C ASP A 73 -30.07 2.30 1.73
N ILE A 74 -29.15 3.09 1.16
CA ILE A 74 -28.16 3.86 1.91
C ILE A 74 -28.85 4.94 2.78
N GLN A 75 -29.82 5.64 2.20
CA GLN A 75 -30.53 6.73 2.87
C GLN A 75 -31.37 6.20 4.03
N GLY A 76 -32.20 5.18 3.80
CA GLY A 76 -33.02 4.59 4.86
C GLY A 76 -32.18 3.99 5.99
N THR A 77 -31.05 3.37 5.65
CA THR A 77 -30.09 2.87 6.67
C THR A 77 -29.53 4.01 7.51
N TYR A 78 -29.11 5.12 6.89
CA TYR A 78 -28.54 6.25 7.60
C TYR A 78 -29.56 6.99 8.47
N ASP A 79 -30.78 7.17 7.95
CA ASP A 79 -31.87 7.86 8.64
C ASP A 79 -32.31 7.10 9.89
N ALA A 80 -32.30 5.76 9.85
CA ALA A 80 -32.67 4.90 10.97
C ALA A 80 -31.69 4.94 12.16
N ILE A 81 -30.48 5.48 11.99
CA ILE A 81 -29.48 5.55 13.07
C ILE A 81 -29.77 6.74 13.98
N ASP A 82 -29.75 6.51 15.30
CA ASP A 82 -29.83 7.60 16.28
C ASP A 82 -28.56 8.47 16.24
N LYS A 83 -28.75 9.76 15.96
CA LYS A 83 -27.69 10.77 15.85
C LYS A 83 -27.83 11.85 16.92
N GLU A 84 -28.89 11.81 17.72
CA GLU A 84 -29.28 12.88 18.64
C GLU A 84 -28.89 12.53 20.08
N SER A 85 -29.15 11.28 20.51
CA SER A 85 -28.89 10.86 21.88
C SER A 85 -27.43 11.10 22.28
N PHE A 86 -27.23 11.57 23.50
CA PHE A 86 -25.90 11.86 24.02
C PHE A 86 -25.05 10.58 24.08
N THR A 87 -23.82 10.69 23.59
CA THR A 87 -22.81 9.63 23.75
C THR A 87 -21.60 10.15 24.51
N GLN A 88 -20.87 9.28 25.20
CA GLN A 88 -19.64 9.69 25.93
C GLN A 88 -18.57 10.26 24.99
N THR A 89 -18.63 9.92 23.69
CA THR A 89 -17.71 10.40 22.66
C THR A 89 -18.07 11.80 22.11
N ASP A 90 -19.26 12.32 22.39
CA ASP A 90 -19.73 13.62 21.85
C ASP A 90 -18.75 14.75 22.19
N ARG A 91 -18.22 14.78 23.43
CA ARG A 91 -17.25 15.79 23.87
C ARG A 91 -15.96 15.77 23.04
N GLN A 92 -15.47 14.59 22.68
CA GLN A 92 -14.25 14.47 21.88
C GLN A 92 -14.50 14.90 20.44
N ILE A 93 -15.63 14.49 19.86
CA ILE A 93 -16.06 14.88 18.51
C ILE A 93 -16.16 16.42 18.40
N GLU A 94 -16.75 17.07 19.41
CA GLU A 94 -16.91 18.54 19.45
C GLU A 94 -15.57 19.30 19.55
N VAL A 95 -14.51 18.66 20.07
CA VAL A 95 -13.16 19.24 20.13
C VAL A 95 -12.34 18.94 18.86
N ASP A 96 -12.58 17.81 18.22
CA ASP A 96 -11.83 17.39 17.03
C ASP A 96 -12.28 18.10 15.75
N ILE A 97 -13.60 18.21 15.54
CA ILE A 97 -14.18 18.83 14.33
C ILE A 97 -13.62 20.24 14.07
N PRO A 98 -13.57 21.17 15.05
CA PRO A 98 -13.06 22.52 14.83
C PRO A 98 -11.54 22.59 14.61
N ARG A 99 -10.81 21.48 14.68
CA ARG A 99 -9.37 21.39 14.36
C ARG A 99 -9.12 20.67 13.04
N CYS A 100 -10.10 19.89 12.58
CA CYS A 100 -10.04 19.07 11.39
C CYS A 100 -10.16 19.93 10.13
N HIS A 101 -9.13 19.91 9.26
CA HIS A 101 -9.13 20.54 7.94
C HIS A 101 -9.64 22.00 7.90
N GLN A 102 -9.37 22.81 8.93
CA GLN A 102 -9.91 24.18 9.08
C GLN A 102 -9.46 25.17 7.99
N TYR A 103 -8.42 24.86 7.24
CA TYR A 103 -8.02 25.67 6.08
C TYR A 103 -9.00 25.54 4.89
N ASP A 104 -9.88 24.53 4.89
CA ASP A 104 -10.85 24.31 3.83
C ASP A 104 -12.16 25.06 4.14
N GLU A 105 -12.58 25.94 3.23
CA GLU A 105 -13.73 26.84 3.43
C GLU A 105 -15.05 26.07 3.58
N LEU A 106 -15.20 24.93 2.89
CA LEU A 106 -16.39 24.11 3.01
C LEU A 106 -16.43 23.43 4.37
N LEU A 107 -15.33 22.76 4.76
CA LEU A 107 -15.29 21.95 5.99
C LEU A 107 -15.21 22.77 7.29
N SER A 108 -14.71 24.01 7.24
CA SER A 108 -14.71 24.95 8.37
C SER A 108 -16.08 25.61 8.61
N SER A 109 -17.05 25.42 7.71
CA SER A 109 -18.37 26.01 7.87
C SER A 109 -19.16 25.37 9.02
N PRO A 110 -20.03 26.12 9.72
CA PRO A 110 -20.90 25.55 10.76
C PRO A 110 -21.77 24.41 10.24
N THR A 111 -22.25 24.51 8.99
CA THR A 111 -23.02 23.44 8.35
C THR A 111 -22.20 22.16 8.22
N ALA A 112 -20.93 22.25 7.81
CA ALA A 112 -20.06 21.09 7.74
C ALA A 112 -19.79 20.48 9.11
N HIS A 113 -19.61 21.31 10.15
CA HIS A 113 -19.42 20.81 11.52
C HIS A 113 -20.62 19.99 12.01
N GLU A 114 -21.84 20.46 11.76
CA GLU A 114 -23.06 19.70 12.08
C GLU A 114 -23.15 18.37 11.30
N LYS A 115 -22.78 18.39 10.01
CA LYS A 115 -22.72 17.18 9.17
C LYS A 115 -21.67 16.19 9.67
N PHE A 116 -20.47 16.67 10.04
CA PHE A 116 -19.43 15.87 10.67
C PHE A 116 -19.94 15.18 11.92
N LYS A 117 -20.57 15.95 12.83
CA LYS A 117 -21.12 15.43 14.08
C LYS A 117 -22.12 14.31 13.80
N ARG A 118 -23.06 14.52 12.87
CA ARG A 118 -24.05 13.49 12.49
C ARG A 118 -23.41 12.22 11.91
N ILE A 119 -22.47 12.34 10.98
CA ILE A 119 -21.80 11.18 10.37
C ILE A 119 -20.96 10.41 11.42
N LEU A 120 -20.19 11.11 12.24
CA LEU A 120 -19.36 10.49 13.28
C LEU A 120 -20.20 9.83 14.37
N LYS A 121 -21.29 10.49 14.82
CA LYS A 121 -22.25 9.89 15.76
C LYS A 121 -22.92 8.66 15.16
N ALA A 122 -23.37 8.73 13.92
CA ALA A 122 -23.92 7.57 13.23
C ALA A 122 -22.92 6.41 13.20
N TRP A 123 -21.64 6.69 12.95
CA TRP A 123 -20.60 5.66 12.96
C TRP A 123 -20.41 5.04 14.34
N VAL A 124 -20.29 5.85 15.39
CA VAL A 124 -20.12 5.35 16.77
C VAL A 124 -21.32 4.50 17.20
N VAL A 125 -22.55 4.95 16.93
CA VAL A 125 -23.77 4.24 17.32
C VAL A 125 -23.92 2.91 16.57
N SER A 126 -23.55 2.86 15.28
CA SER A 126 -23.64 1.63 14.48
C SER A 126 -22.54 0.61 14.77
N HIS A 127 -21.45 1.00 15.44
CA HIS A 127 -20.29 0.13 15.68
C HIS A 127 -20.00 0.00 17.17
N THR A 128 -20.93 -0.61 17.91
CA THR A 128 -20.89 -0.70 19.38
C THR A 128 -19.68 -1.44 19.96
N SER A 129 -18.98 -2.24 19.17
CA SER A 129 -17.71 -2.90 19.56
C SER A 129 -16.47 -2.03 19.37
N LEU A 130 -16.60 -0.88 18.72
CA LEU A 130 -15.54 0.08 18.43
C LEU A 130 -15.72 1.36 19.25
N VAL A 131 -14.65 2.11 19.40
CA VAL A 131 -14.63 3.40 20.11
C VAL A 131 -14.07 4.48 19.18
N TYR A 132 -14.52 5.71 19.41
CA TYR A 132 -13.97 6.86 18.72
C TYR A 132 -12.51 7.08 19.17
N TRP A 133 -11.58 7.06 18.21
CA TRP A 133 -10.20 7.50 18.40
C TRP A 133 -9.96 8.76 17.58
N GLN A 134 -9.15 9.68 18.12
CA GLN A 134 -8.75 10.90 17.42
C GLN A 134 -8.13 10.54 16.07
N GLY A 135 -8.55 11.23 15.01
CA GLY A 135 -8.19 10.95 13.62
C GLY A 135 -9.32 10.33 12.80
N LEU A 136 -10.38 9.82 13.44
CA LEU A 136 -11.58 9.36 12.71
C LEU A 136 -12.28 10.50 11.97
N ASP A 137 -12.29 11.69 12.54
CA ASP A 137 -12.70 12.95 11.93
C ASP A 137 -11.91 13.23 10.63
N SER A 138 -10.58 13.05 10.66
CA SER A 138 -9.73 13.24 9.48
C SER A 138 -10.00 12.19 8.39
N LEU A 139 -10.37 10.96 8.76
CA LEU A 139 -10.82 9.94 7.81
C LEU A 139 -12.21 10.25 7.22
N CYS A 140 -13.08 10.90 7.99
CA CYS A 140 -14.41 11.31 7.56
C CYS A 140 -14.36 12.49 6.58
N ALA A 141 -13.40 13.41 6.75
CA ALA A 141 -13.32 14.66 6.01
C ALA A 141 -13.35 14.52 4.47
N PRO A 142 -12.61 13.59 3.83
CA PRO A 142 -12.69 13.38 2.38
C PRO A 142 -14.07 12.89 1.92
N PHE A 143 -14.72 12.03 2.70
CA PHE A 143 -16.04 11.51 2.33
C PHE A 143 -17.13 12.56 2.50
N LEU A 144 -17.09 13.36 3.57
CA LEU A 144 -18.04 14.45 3.77
C LEU A 144 -17.87 15.55 2.71
N SER A 145 -16.64 15.97 2.42
CA SER A 145 -16.38 17.00 1.40
C SER A 145 -16.86 16.59 0.01
N LEU A 146 -16.62 15.33 -0.40
CA LEU A 146 -17.04 14.83 -1.71
C LEU A 146 -18.56 14.54 -1.80
N ASN A 147 -19.23 14.31 -0.67
CA ASN A 147 -20.65 13.96 -0.61
C ASN A 147 -21.42 14.94 0.29
N PHE A 148 -21.09 16.23 0.22
CA PHE A 148 -21.62 17.24 1.15
C PHE A 148 -23.16 17.32 1.16
N ASN A 149 -23.77 17.09 0.00
CA ASN A 149 -25.21 17.08 -0.21
C ASN A 149 -25.85 15.69 -0.03
N ASP A 150 -25.05 14.66 0.27
CA ASP A 150 -25.48 13.26 0.44
C ASP A 150 -24.71 12.65 1.62
N GLU A 151 -25.09 13.06 2.84
CA GLU A 151 -24.45 12.61 4.09
C GLU A 151 -24.52 11.09 4.25
N ALA A 152 -25.61 10.47 3.79
CA ALA A 152 -25.81 9.05 3.87
C ALA A 152 -24.77 8.29 3.04
N LEU A 153 -24.49 8.74 1.82
CA LEU A 153 -23.42 8.18 0.99
C LEU A 153 -22.03 8.42 1.60
N GLY A 154 -21.78 9.60 2.16
CA GLY A 154 -20.54 9.90 2.89
C GLY A 154 -20.31 8.96 4.08
N TYR A 155 -21.34 8.75 4.89
CA TYR A 155 -21.35 7.79 6.00
C TYR A 155 -21.10 6.36 5.51
N ALA A 156 -21.82 5.91 4.48
CA ALA A 156 -21.67 4.55 3.95
C ALA A 156 -20.24 4.30 3.44
N CYS A 157 -19.63 5.29 2.78
CA CYS A 157 -18.24 5.21 2.35
C CYS A 157 -17.28 5.08 3.55
N LEU A 158 -17.44 5.90 4.60
CA LEU A 158 -16.63 5.80 5.82
C LEU A 158 -16.78 4.42 6.48
N ALA A 159 -18.02 3.95 6.63
CA ALA A 159 -18.33 2.66 7.24
C ALA A 159 -17.76 1.47 6.46
N ALA A 160 -17.65 1.56 5.13
CA ALA A 160 -16.99 0.53 4.31
C ALA A 160 -15.45 0.66 4.27
N PHE A 161 -14.92 1.89 4.35
CA PHE A 161 -13.49 2.16 4.28
C PHE A 161 -12.73 1.59 5.48
N ILE A 162 -13.24 1.83 6.69
CA ILE A 162 -12.57 1.43 7.95
C ILE A 162 -12.30 -0.08 8.00
N PRO A 163 -13.28 -0.98 7.82
CA PRO A 163 -13.00 -2.41 7.85
C PRO A 163 -12.14 -2.90 6.69
N LYS A 164 -11.94 -2.11 5.62
CA LYS A 164 -11.04 -2.47 4.50
C LYS A 164 -9.56 -2.15 4.79
N TYR A 165 -9.28 -1.01 5.41
CA TYR A 165 -7.89 -0.54 5.60
C TYR A 165 -7.44 -0.47 7.07
N LEU A 166 -8.40 -0.35 7.98
CA LEU A 166 -8.21 -0.07 9.40
C LEU A 166 -9.03 -1.04 10.27
N HIS A 167 -9.18 -2.29 9.81
CA HIS A 167 -9.93 -3.32 10.53
C HIS A 167 -9.41 -3.46 11.97
N ASN A 168 -10.33 -3.38 12.94
CA ASN A 168 -10.04 -3.43 14.38
C ASN A 168 -9.11 -2.33 14.94
N PHE A 169 -8.73 -1.30 14.17
CA PHE A 169 -7.93 -0.18 14.68
C PHE A 169 -8.67 0.63 15.74
N PHE A 170 -10.00 0.65 15.68
CA PHE A 170 -10.84 1.42 16.59
C PHE A 170 -11.35 0.61 17.78
N LEU A 171 -10.75 -0.56 18.09
CA LEU A 171 -11.06 -1.27 19.33
C LEU A 171 -10.67 -0.42 20.55
N LYS A 172 -11.32 -0.68 21.69
CA LYS A 172 -10.93 -0.09 22.97
C LYS A 172 -9.50 -0.46 23.37
N ASP A 173 -9.13 -1.73 23.15
CA ASP A 173 -7.74 -2.18 23.16
C ASP A 173 -7.38 -2.63 21.74
N ASN A 174 -6.62 -1.78 21.06
CA ASN A 174 -6.13 -1.98 19.70
C ASN A 174 -4.61 -2.26 19.68
N SER A 175 -3.99 -2.47 20.84
CA SER A 175 -2.53 -2.53 21.00
C SER A 175 -1.90 -3.60 20.11
N ALA A 176 -2.49 -4.79 20.05
CA ALA A 176 -2.00 -5.89 19.21
C ALA A 176 -2.10 -5.57 17.71
N ILE A 177 -3.16 -4.86 17.30
CA ILE A 177 -3.41 -4.50 15.90
C ILE A 177 -2.37 -3.46 15.45
N ILE A 178 -2.16 -2.42 16.26
CA ILE A 178 -1.18 -1.36 15.98
C ILE A 178 0.24 -1.93 15.99
N GLN A 179 0.58 -2.75 16.98
CA GLN A 179 1.92 -3.34 17.07
C GLN A 179 2.21 -4.30 15.91
N GLU A 180 1.24 -5.11 15.48
CA GLU A 180 1.39 -5.92 14.26
C GLU A 180 1.60 -5.02 13.04
N TYR A 181 0.78 -3.98 12.89
CA TYR A 181 0.84 -3.09 11.75
C TYR A 181 2.20 -2.38 11.64
N LEU A 182 2.71 -1.84 12.75
CA LEU A 182 4.03 -1.21 12.82
C LEU A 182 5.17 -2.22 12.59
N ALA A 183 5.04 -3.46 13.08
CA ALA A 183 6.04 -4.48 12.84
C ALA A 183 6.12 -4.84 11.34
N VAL A 184 4.98 -5.07 10.67
CA VAL A 184 4.97 -5.31 9.21
C VAL A 184 5.46 -4.09 8.45
N PHE A 185 5.10 -2.87 8.87
CA PHE A 185 5.62 -1.65 8.24
C PHE A 185 7.14 -1.57 8.34
N SER A 186 7.70 -1.81 9.53
CA SER A 186 9.15 -1.86 9.77
C SER A 186 9.86 -2.88 8.89
N GLN A 187 9.31 -4.09 8.76
CA GLN A 187 9.85 -5.13 7.87
C GLN A 187 9.81 -4.72 6.39
N LEU A 188 8.80 -3.96 5.96
CA LEU A 188 8.75 -3.42 4.59
C LEU A 188 9.78 -2.32 4.35
N ILE A 189 10.08 -1.48 5.36
CA ILE A 189 11.19 -0.53 5.27
C ILE A 189 12.50 -1.30 5.10
N ALA A 190 12.77 -2.30 5.95
CA ALA A 190 13.95 -3.16 5.82
C ALA A 190 14.06 -3.86 4.45
N PHE A 191 12.93 -4.31 3.92
CA PHE A 191 12.88 -4.99 2.62
C PHE A 191 13.20 -4.05 1.45
N HIS A 192 12.73 -2.80 1.46
CA HIS A 192 12.92 -1.88 0.33
C HIS A 192 14.14 -0.97 0.49
N ASP A 193 14.43 -0.48 1.69
CA ASP A 193 15.54 0.42 2.01
C ASP A 193 16.24 -0.02 3.32
N PRO A 194 17.16 -1.00 3.26
CA PRO A 194 17.85 -1.52 4.44
C PRO A 194 18.74 -0.45 5.11
N GLU A 195 19.31 0.49 4.35
CA GLU A 195 20.15 1.56 4.90
C GLU A 195 19.31 2.50 5.77
N LEU A 196 18.16 2.95 5.26
CA LEU A 196 17.22 3.76 6.04
C LEU A 196 16.70 2.99 7.26
N PHE A 197 16.33 1.72 7.09
CA PHE A 197 15.90 0.89 8.20
C PHE A 197 16.96 0.80 9.30
N ASN A 198 18.21 0.49 8.95
CA ASN A 198 19.31 0.35 9.92
C ASN A 198 19.52 1.64 10.70
N HIS A 199 19.55 2.79 10.01
CA HIS A 199 19.67 4.10 10.64
C HIS A 199 18.53 4.38 11.62
N LEU A 200 17.27 4.21 11.18
CA LEU A 200 16.10 4.45 12.02
C LEU A 200 16.07 3.51 13.23
N HIS A 201 16.49 2.26 13.06
CA HIS A 201 16.60 1.29 14.13
C HIS A 201 17.69 1.68 15.14
N GLU A 202 18.85 2.14 14.67
CA GLU A 202 19.97 2.58 15.52
C GLU A 202 19.60 3.79 16.38
N ILE A 203 18.90 4.78 15.82
CA ILE A 203 18.42 5.94 16.57
C ILE A 203 17.17 5.65 17.42
N GLY A 204 16.63 4.43 17.36
CA GLY A 204 15.43 4.01 18.10
C GLY A 204 14.13 4.68 17.63
N PHE A 205 14.08 5.15 16.38
CA PHE A 205 12.90 5.81 15.82
C PHE A 205 12.01 4.80 15.07
N ILE A 206 10.73 4.75 15.42
CA ILE A 206 9.73 3.92 14.74
C ILE A 206 8.76 4.84 14.00
N PRO A 207 8.81 4.89 12.65
CA PRO A 207 7.88 5.70 11.88
C PRO A 207 6.41 5.29 12.12
N GLU A 208 5.58 6.24 12.53
CA GLU A 208 4.14 6.02 12.68
C GLU A 208 3.36 6.33 11.40
N VAL A 209 2.31 5.57 11.12
CA VAL A 209 1.54 5.65 9.87
C VAL A 209 0.50 6.78 9.84
N ARG A 210 0.44 7.63 10.88
CA ARG A 210 -0.39 8.85 10.87
C ARG A 210 -0.12 9.74 9.64
N MET A 211 1.03 9.60 8.99
CA MET A 211 1.42 10.32 7.76
C MET A 211 0.42 10.24 6.60
N ILE A 212 -0.38 9.17 6.48
CA ILE A 212 -1.24 8.95 5.28
C ILE A 212 -2.49 9.85 5.29
N TYR A 213 -2.92 10.31 6.46
CA TYR A 213 -4.20 11.02 6.65
C TYR A 213 -4.05 12.49 7.03
N VAL A 214 -2.82 13.00 7.12
CA VAL A 214 -2.51 14.38 7.58
C VAL A 214 -2.32 15.35 6.40
N PHE A 215 -2.43 14.88 5.16
CA PHE A 215 -2.25 15.72 3.98
C PHE A 215 -3.41 16.71 3.75
N PRO A 216 -3.15 17.82 3.03
CA PRO A 216 -4.21 18.64 2.48
C PRO A 216 -5.26 17.83 1.67
N LEU A 217 -6.55 18.18 1.74
CA LEU A 217 -7.64 17.40 1.13
C LEU A 217 -7.40 17.06 -0.34
N LYS A 218 -6.94 18.04 -1.14
CA LYS A 218 -6.64 17.83 -2.56
C LYS A 218 -5.60 16.73 -2.76
N LYS A 219 -4.56 16.70 -1.92
CA LYS A 219 -3.53 15.66 -1.91
C LYS A 219 -4.10 14.30 -1.47
N ILE A 220 -5.00 14.30 -0.48
CA ILE A 220 -5.72 13.09 -0.06
C ILE A 220 -6.54 12.52 -1.22
N TYR A 221 -7.27 13.33 -1.97
CA TYR A 221 -8.07 12.84 -3.11
C TYR A 221 -7.21 12.10 -4.14
N HIS A 222 -6.11 12.69 -4.59
CA HIS A 222 -5.20 12.04 -5.54
C HIS A 222 -4.59 10.75 -4.98
N LEU A 223 -4.20 10.75 -3.71
CA LEU A 223 -3.65 9.57 -3.06
C LEU A 223 -4.71 8.46 -2.92
N TRP A 224 -5.93 8.82 -2.53
CA TRP A 224 -7.01 7.87 -2.27
C TRP A 224 -7.65 7.32 -3.55
N ASP A 225 -7.61 8.07 -4.66
CA ASP A 225 -7.98 7.58 -5.99
C ASP A 225 -7.19 6.28 -6.31
N THR A 226 -5.91 6.23 -5.93
CA THR A 226 -5.09 5.01 -6.08
C THR A 226 -5.28 4.03 -4.92
N LEU A 227 -5.37 4.51 -3.67
CA LEU A 227 -5.56 3.66 -2.49
C LEU A 227 -6.76 2.72 -2.64
N LEU A 228 -7.89 3.26 -3.11
CA LEU A 228 -9.16 2.53 -3.22
C LEU A 228 -9.10 1.38 -4.22
N LEU A 229 -8.18 1.43 -5.18
CA LEU A 229 -7.91 0.37 -6.15
C LEU A 229 -7.00 -0.75 -5.58
N GLY A 230 -6.27 -0.46 -4.50
CA GLY A 230 -5.41 -1.40 -3.80
C GLY A 230 -6.12 -2.26 -2.77
N ASN A 231 -5.38 -3.23 -2.22
CA ASN A 231 -5.81 -4.05 -1.09
C ASN A 231 -5.44 -3.40 0.26
N SER A 232 -5.76 -4.08 1.35
CA SER A 232 -5.48 -3.67 2.74
C SER A 232 -4.00 -3.45 3.06
N SER A 233 -3.06 -4.02 2.27
CA SER A 233 -1.61 -3.81 2.43
C SER A 233 -1.11 -2.55 1.72
N TYR A 234 -1.89 -1.97 0.80
CA TYR A 234 -1.47 -0.83 -0.01
C TYR A 234 -1.12 0.44 0.81
N PRO A 235 -1.82 0.78 1.92
CA PRO A 235 -1.39 1.85 2.82
C PRO A 235 0.07 1.73 3.30
N LEU A 236 0.54 0.52 3.59
CA LEU A 236 1.93 0.31 4.03
C LEU A 236 2.91 0.69 2.91
N CYS A 237 2.57 0.38 1.66
CA CYS A 237 3.39 0.74 0.49
C CYS A 237 3.43 2.26 0.27
N ILE A 238 2.32 2.96 0.52
CA ILE A 238 2.27 4.42 0.54
C ILE A 238 3.19 4.98 1.63
N GLY A 239 3.14 4.40 2.83
CA GLY A 239 4.04 4.79 3.92
C GLY A 239 5.51 4.66 3.54
N VAL A 240 5.92 3.54 2.94
CA VAL A 240 7.30 3.33 2.48
C VAL A 240 7.67 4.33 1.37
N ALA A 241 6.76 4.62 0.43
CA ALA A 241 7.00 5.60 -0.63
C ALA A 241 7.23 7.02 -0.09
N ILE A 242 6.49 7.41 0.96
CA ILE A 242 6.69 8.70 1.65
C ILE A 242 8.08 8.71 2.31
N LEU A 243 8.46 7.64 3.01
CA LEU A 243 9.78 7.53 3.63
C LEU A 243 10.92 7.58 2.60
N GLU A 244 10.78 6.92 1.45
CA GLU A 244 11.75 7.00 0.35
C GLU A 244 11.91 8.43 -0.19
N GLN A 245 10.84 9.23 -0.18
CA GLN A 245 10.93 10.64 -0.58
C GLN A 245 11.63 11.51 0.49
N LEU A 246 11.49 11.18 1.77
CA LEU A 246 12.11 11.89 2.90
C LEU A 246 13.50 11.35 3.27
N ARG A 247 13.96 10.31 2.59
CA ARG A 247 15.16 9.52 2.89
C ARG A 247 16.39 10.35 3.22
N ASP A 248 16.74 11.31 2.37
CA ASP A 248 17.99 12.09 2.52
C ASP A 248 17.98 12.92 3.82
N GLN A 249 16.81 13.41 4.23
CA GLN A 249 16.65 14.11 5.50
C GLN A 249 16.71 13.13 6.67
N LEU A 250 15.97 12.02 6.58
CA LEU A 250 15.91 11.01 7.64
C LEU A 250 17.29 10.44 7.98
N LEU A 251 18.11 10.13 6.98
CA LEU A 251 19.48 9.64 7.18
C LEU A 251 20.41 10.66 7.84
N SER A 252 20.09 11.95 7.72
CA SER A 252 20.85 13.03 8.38
C SER A 252 20.37 13.35 9.80
N PHE A 253 19.22 12.80 10.21
CA PHE A 253 18.50 13.18 11.42
C PHE A 253 18.69 12.17 12.55
N GLY A 254 18.73 12.68 13.78
CA GLY A 254 18.58 11.89 15.00
C GLY A 254 17.11 11.69 15.36
N PHE A 255 16.88 11.11 16.53
CA PHE A 255 15.53 10.79 17.02
C PHE A 255 14.61 12.03 17.12
N ASN A 256 15.13 13.14 17.66
CA ASN A 256 14.32 14.35 17.90
C ASN A 256 13.97 15.06 16.59
N GLU A 257 14.92 15.16 15.66
CA GLU A 257 14.71 15.76 14.34
C GLU A 257 13.71 14.96 13.51
N CYS A 258 13.75 13.61 13.62
CA CYS A 258 12.72 12.75 13.04
C CYS A 258 11.33 13.04 13.64
N ILE A 259 11.17 13.22 14.95
CA ILE A 259 9.87 13.58 15.53
C ILE A 259 9.34 14.90 14.97
N LEU A 260 10.21 15.91 14.86
CA LEU A 260 9.83 17.23 14.32
C LEU A 260 9.42 17.14 12.84
N LEU A 261 10.18 16.40 12.03
CA LEU A 261 9.89 16.22 10.61
C LEU A 261 8.49 15.65 10.37
N PHE A 262 8.06 14.67 11.17
CA PHE A 262 6.74 14.04 11.03
C PHE A 262 5.62 14.85 11.68
N SER A 263 5.95 15.81 12.54
CA SER A 263 4.99 16.75 13.12
C SER A 263 4.64 17.86 12.13
N ASP A 264 5.64 18.40 11.46
CA ASP A 264 5.46 19.52 10.51
C ASP A 264 5.21 19.06 9.07
N MET A 265 5.55 17.80 8.75
CA MET A 265 5.44 17.12 7.44
C MET A 265 5.81 18.01 6.25
N PRO A 266 7.02 17.86 5.66
CA PRO A 266 7.44 18.70 4.54
C PRO A 266 6.57 18.49 3.30
N GLY A 267 6.76 19.32 2.28
CA GLY A 267 6.05 19.21 1.01
C GLY A 267 6.31 17.88 0.29
N VAL A 268 5.45 16.88 0.52
CA VAL A 268 5.46 15.59 -0.18
C VAL A 268 4.83 15.73 -1.57
N ASP A 269 5.47 15.15 -2.59
CA ASP A 269 4.95 15.08 -3.96
C ASP A 269 4.08 13.83 -4.10
N ILE A 270 2.77 14.04 -4.19
CA ILE A 270 1.79 12.95 -4.21
C ILE A 270 1.89 12.13 -5.51
N ASP A 271 2.21 12.74 -6.64
CA ASP A 271 2.33 12.01 -7.90
C ASP A 271 3.52 11.06 -7.84
N ARG A 272 4.63 11.51 -7.22
CA ARG A 272 5.77 10.63 -6.94
C ARG A 272 5.39 9.51 -5.96
N VAL A 273 4.70 9.83 -4.86
CA VAL A 273 4.25 8.82 -3.88
C VAL A 273 3.37 7.76 -4.54
N VAL A 274 2.42 8.14 -5.41
CA VAL A 274 1.54 7.19 -6.12
C VAL A 274 2.36 6.26 -7.03
N ARG A 275 3.32 6.81 -7.79
CA ARG A 275 4.19 5.99 -8.66
C ARG A 275 5.07 5.05 -7.85
N ASP A 276 5.71 5.56 -6.80
CA ASP A 276 6.65 4.81 -5.96
C ASP A 276 5.90 3.74 -5.14
N ALA A 277 4.72 4.04 -4.58
CA ALA A 277 3.88 3.07 -3.88
C ALA A 277 3.44 1.91 -4.78
N LYS A 278 3.09 2.19 -6.04
CA LYS A 278 2.78 1.14 -7.04
C LYS A 278 4.02 0.27 -7.33
N ARG A 279 5.20 0.88 -7.50
CA ARG A 279 6.46 0.14 -7.66
C ARG A 279 6.74 -0.75 -6.46
N ILE A 280 6.64 -0.21 -5.25
CA ILE A 280 6.85 -0.91 -3.98
C ILE A 280 5.89 -2.09 -3.88
N PHE A 281 4.60 -1.86 -4.11
CA PHE A 281 3.58 -2.91 -4.07
C PHE A 281 3.86 -4.04 -5.06
N CYS A 282 4.18 -3.72 -6.33
CA CYS A 282 4.49 -4.73 -7.35
C CYS A 282 5.81 -5.49 -7.10
N ASN A 283 6.73 -4.91 -6.33
CA ASN A 283 8.02 -5.49 -5.98
C ASN A 283 8.04 -6.22 -4.63
N THR A 284 6.93 -6.15 -3.88
CA THR A 284 6.78 -6.82 -2.59
C THR A 284 6.12 -8.18 -2.80
N PRO A 285 6.69 -9.29 -2.28
CA PRO A 285 6.02 -10.58 -2.27
C PRO A 285 4.65 -10.46 -1.62
N ARG A 286 3.61 -11.08 -2.21
CA ARG A 286 2.22 -10.85 -1.77
C ARG A 286 2.03 -11.16 -0.28
N THR A 287 2.63 -12.25 0.19
CA THR A 287 2.49 -12.67 1.59
C THR A 287 3.34 -11.86 2.55
N ALA A 288 4.37 -11.13 2.08
CA ALA A 288 5.26 -10.33 2.94
C ALA A 288 4.51 -9.21 3.69
N SER A 289 3.49 -8.60 3.07
CA SER A 289 2.72 -7.49 3.65
C SER A 289 1.37 -7.90 4.26
N MET A 290 1.08 -9.21 4.34
CA MET A 290 -0.16 -9.71 4.94
C MET A 290 -0.13 -9.63 6.47
N ARG A 291 -1.30 -9.40 7.06
CA ARG A 291 -1.49 -9.24 8.52
C ARG A 291 -2.55 -10.20 9.02
N ARG A 292 -2.37 -10.74 10.23
CA ARG A 292 -3.34 -11.63 10.89
C ARG A 292 -4.64 -10.89 11.19
N HIS A 293 -4.54 -9.64 11.62
CA HIS A 293 -5.70 -8.82 11.97
C HIS A 293 -6.34 -8.11 10.76
N ASP A 294 -6.05 -8.52 9.53
CA ASP A 294 -6.75 -8.03 8.35
C ASP A 294 -8.14 -8.68 8.20
N ARG A 295 -9.10 -7.95 7.64
CA ARG A 295 -10.50 -8.41 7.52
C ARG A 295 -10.62 -9.69 6.70
N MET A 296 -9.92 -9.78 5.57
CA MET A 296 -10.00 -10.93 4.66
C MET A 296 -9.52 -12.24 5.30
N TYR A 297 -8.72 -12.17 6.37
CA TYR A 297 -8.19 -13.36 7.05
C TYR A 297 -9.05 -13.84 8.21
N ASN A 298 -9.99 -13.02 8.67
CA ASN A 298 -10.95 -13.43 9.68
C ASN A 298 -12.15 -14.18 9.08
N ASP A 299 -12.19 -14.39 7.75
CA ASP A 299 -13.21 -15.23 7.10
C ASP A 299 -12.82 -16.71 7.19
N PRO A 300 -13.56 -17.54 7.95
CA PRO A 300 -13.25 -18.95 8.14
C PRO A 300 -13.37 -19.78 6.84
N ASN A 301 -13.96 -19.23 5.77
CA ASN A 301 -14.11 -19.93 4.49
C ASN A 301 -12.90 -19.76 3.55
N VAL A 302 -11.93 -18.90 3.91
CA VAL A 302 -10.76 -18.60 3.08
C VAL A 302 -9.60 -19.49 3.48
N LYS A 303 -9.12 -20.32 2.55
CA LYS A 303 -7.88 -21.09 2.77
C LYS A 303 -6.70 -20.13 2.92
N HIS A 304 -6.08 -20.22 4.06
CA HIS A 304 -4.98 -19.39 4.51
C HIS A 304 -3.68 -19.74 3.79
N GLU A 305 -3.16 -18.81 2.99
CA GLU A 305 -1.94 -18.99 2.18
C GLU A 305 -0.64 -18.75 2.97
N LYS A 306 -0.73 -18.22 4.20
CA LYS A 306 0.41 -17.83 5.03
C LYS A 306 0.22 -18.29 6.48
N GLU A 307 1.25 -18.85 7.09
CA GLU A 307 1.21 -19.03 8.55
C GLU A 307 1.64 -17.75 9.28
N PHE A 308 0.86 -17.33 10.28
CA PHE A 308 1.18 -16.15 11.07
C PHE A 308 1.94 -16.53 12.34
N ILE A 309 3.17 -16.03 12.45
CA ILE A 309 3.97 -16.14 13.68
C ILE A 309 3.37 -15.31 14.83
N PRO A 310 3.69 -15.62 16.11
CA PRO A 310 3.30 -14.81 17.25
C PRO A 310 3.81 -13.36 17.14
N LEU A 311 3.05 -12.40 17.69
CA LEU A 311 3.41 -10.97 17.63
C LEU A 311 4.79 -10.66 18.23
N SER A 312 5.16 -11.34 19.33
CA SER A 312 6.49 -11.20 19.93
C SER A 312 7.61 -11.56 18.97
N GLN A 313 7.42 -12.61 18.18
CA GLN A 313 8.37 -13.05 17.16
C GLN A 313 8.37 -12.10 15.96
N LEU A 314 7.18 -11.67 15.49
CA LEU A 314 7.07 -10.70 14.39
C LEU A 314 7.83 -9.40 14.68
N LYS A 315 7.75 -8.91 15.92
CA LYS A 315 8.47 -7.70 16.36
C LYS A 315 9.98 -7.90 16.48
N ALA A 316 10.44 -9.14 16.69
CA ALA A 316 11.86 -9.47 16.81
C ALA A 316 12.52 -9.73 15.44
N GLU A 317 11.73 -10.09 14.43
CA GLU A 317 12.24 -10.37 13.08
C GLU A 317 12.24 -9.11 12.20
N ILE A 318 13.37 -8.88 11.52
CA ILE A 318 13.55 -7.75 10.59
C ILE A 318 13.05 -8.07 9.19
N CYS A 319 13.23 -9.31 8.76
CA CYS A 319 12.85 -9.76 7.42
C CYS A 319 11.39 -10.24 7.40
N PRO A 320 10.59 -9.89 6.38
CA PRO A 320 9.27 -10.46 6.22
C PRO A 320 9.36 -11.95 5.88
N ARG A 321 8.43 -12.73 6.44
CA ARG A 321 8.22 -14.12 6.04
C ARG A 321 7.31 -14.24 4.81
N ILE A 322 7.67 -15.13 3.90
CA ILE A 322 6.92 -15.43 2.67
C ILE A 322 6.53 -16.91 2.57
N SER A 323 5.45 -17.19 1.85
CA SER A 323 4.98 -18.56 1.63
C SER A 323 5.81 -19.33 0.61
N ALA A 324 5.66 -20.65 0.60
CA ALA A 324 6.24 -21.49 -0.46
C ALA A 324 5.76 -21.10 -1.87
N GLN A 325 4.52 -20.61 -2.00
CA GLN A 325 3.98 -20.17 -3.29
C GLN A 325 4.67 -18.90 -3.79
N ASP A 326 4.94 -17.94 -2.90
CA ASP A 326 5.71 -16.75 -3.24
C ASP A 326 7.13 -17.12 -3.68
N LEU A 327 7.79 -18.04 -2.98
CA LEU A 327 9.12 -18.54 -3.37
C LEU A 327 9.10 -19.16 -4.77
N VAL A 328 8.13 -20.04 -5.06
CA VAL A 328 7.97 -20.66 -6.39
C VAL A 328 7.79 -19.59 -7.47
N HIS A 329 6.97 -18.56 -7.23
CA HIS A 329 6.76 -17.48 -8.19
C HIS A 329 8.01 -16.59 -8.39
N ILE A 330 8.69 -16.23 -7.31
CA ILE A 330 9.88 -15.35 -7.33
C ILE A 330 11.06 -16.05 -8.00
N CYS A 331 11.32 -17.31 -7.64
CA CYS A 331 12.41 -18.09 -8.19
C CYS A 331 12.02 -18.73 -9.54
N GLU A 332 10.74 -18.63 -9.91
CA GLU A 332 10.15 -19.25 -11.08
C GLU A 332 10.47 -20.76 -11.12
N LEU A 333 10.18 -21.46 -10.03
CA LEU A 333 10.31 -22.92 -10.01
C LEU A 333 9.22 -23.52 -10.92
N ASP A 334 9.50 -24.67 -11.54
CA ASP A 334 8.47 -25.41 -12.27
C ASP A 334 7.36 -25.80 -11.29
N GLU A 335 6.10 -25.46 -11.59
CA GLU A 335 4.95 -25.71 -10.73
C GLU A 335 4.79 -27.19 -10.36
N ASN A 336 5.34 -28.11 -11.17
CA ASN A 336 5.30 -29.56 -10.96
C ASN A 336 6.67 -30.18 -10.64
N GLY A 337 7.69 -29.37 -10.29
CA GLY A 337 9.02 -29.87 -9.93
C GLY A 337 9.83 -30.46 -11.08
N GLY A 338 9.42 -30.21 -12.33
CA GLY A 338 10.12 -30.65 -13.53
C GLY A 338 11.44 -29.91 -13.80
N ALA A 339 12.30 -30.51 -14.62
CA ALA A 339 13.54 -29.88 -15.07
C ALA A 339 13.24 -28.75 -16.07
N ARG A 340 13.55 -27.51 -15.68
CA ARG A 340 13.41 -26.33 -16.57
C ARG A 340 14.46 -26.33 -17.67
N SER A 341 14.08 -25.82 -18.84
CA SER A 341 15.00 -25.48 -19.93
C SER A 341 15.98 -24.38 -19.48
N PRO A 342 17.25 -24.37 -19.92
CA PRO A 342 18.25 -23.40 -19.48
C PRO A 342 17.80 -21.95 -19.74
N ARG A 343 17.87 -21.12 -18.70
CA ARG A 343 17.42 -19.72 -18.75
C ARG A 343 18.40 -18.85 -19.54
N LYS A 344 17.88 -17.96 -20.38
CA LYS A 344 18.66 -16.90 -21.07
C LYS A 344 18.94 -15.67 -20.18
N THR A 345 18.20 -15.51 -19.08
CA THR A 345 18.27 -14.34 -18.18
C THR A 345 18.48 -14.75 -16.72
N LYS A 346 19.23 -13.93 -15.97
CA LYS A 346 19.49 -14.14 -14.54
C LYS A 346 18.17 -14.14 -13.73
N PRO A 347 17.94 -15.08 -12.80
CA PRO A 347 16.65 -15.26 -12.12
C PRO A 347 16.25 -14.06 -11.25
N ARG A 348 14.95 -13.88 -11.01
CA ARG A 348 14.40 -12.74 -10.27
C ARG A 348 14.75 -12.76 -8.78
N GLY A 349 15.04 -13.94 -8.23
CA GLY A 349 15.54 -14.09 -6.86
C GLY A 349 16.55 -15.23 -6.69
N LEU A 350 17.21 -15.24 -5.54
CA LEU A 350 18.16 -16.26 -5.12
C LEU A 350 17.66 -16.95 -3.85
N ILE A 351 17.78 -18.28 -3.80
CA ILE A 351 17.50 -19.07 -2.61
C ILE A 351 18.81 -19.31 -1.87
N VAL A 352 18.86 -18.89 -0.61
CA VAL A 352 19.99 -19.12 0.30
C VAL A 352 19.56 -20.14 1.33
N ASP A 353 20.05 -21.36 1.18
CA ASP A 353 19.78 -22.46 2.11
C ASP A 353 20.80 -22.44 3.25
N VAL A 354 20.32 -22.20 4.47
CA VAL A 354 21.15 -22.08 5.67
C VAL A 354 21.23 -23.37 6.50
N ARG A 355 20.68 -24.47 5.96
CA ARG A 355 20.81 -25.80 6.57
C ARG A 355 22.25 -26.28 6.55
N PRO A 356 22.62 -27.23 7.44
CA PRO A 356 23.89 -27.94 7.34
C PRO A 356 24.09 -28.55 5.95
N ALA A 357 25.35 -28.60 5.50
CA ALA A 357 25.70 -29.08 4.17
C ALA A 357 25.22 -30.53 3.92
N GLU A 358 25.18 -31.36 4.97
CA GLU A 358 24.71 -32.74 4.89
C GLU A 358 23.20 -32.83 4.62
N GLU A 359 22.41 -31.94 5.22
CA GLU A 359 20.96 -31.86 5.00
C GLU A 359 20.62 -31.26 3.63
N PHE A 360 21.45 -30.32 3.16
CA PHE A 360 21.38 -29.75 1.83
C PHE A 360 21.66 -30.80 0.75
N ALA A 361 22.72 -31.60 0.94
CA ALA A 361 23.09 -32.69 0.02
C ALA A 361 22.01 -33.79 -0.08
N CYS A 362 21.25 -34.03 0.99
CA CYS A 362 20.12 -34.97 0.97
C CYS A 362 18.90 -34.48 0.17
N GLY A 363 18.88 -33.21 -0.25
CA GLY A 363 17.77 -32.65 -1.02
C GLY A 363 17.81 -31.12 -0.98
N GLN A 364 18.12 -30.52 -2.12
CA GLN A 364 18.24 -29.08 -2.31
C GLN A 364 17.14 -28.56 -3.24
N ILE A 365 16.79 -27.28 -3.09
CA ILE A 365 15.96 -26.60 -4.08
C ILE A 365 16.85 -26.29 -5.29
N PRO A 366 16.43 -26.57 -6.54
CA PRO A 366 17.22 -26.25 -7.73
C PRO A 366 17.70 -24.80 -7.75
N GLU A 367 18.93 -24.58 -8.19
CA GLU A 367 19.57 -23.25 -8.29
C GLU A 367 19.75 -22.51 -6.95
N SER A 368 19.54 -23.17 -5.81
CA SER A 368 19.87 -22.61 -4.49
C SER A 368 21.36 -22.67 -4.18
N VAL A 369 21.81 -21.77 -3.31
CA VAL A 369 23.17 -21.79 -2.75
C VAL A 369 23.10 -22.18 -1.28
N ASN A 370 24.05 -23.00 -0.83
CA ASN A 370 24.15 -23.36 0.58
C ASN A 370 25.16 -22.46 1.29
N ILE A 371 24.69 -21.78 2.35
CA ILE A 371 25.51 -20.99 3.25
C ILE A 371 25.08 -21.36 4.68
N PRO A 372 25.65 -22.43 5.27
CA PRO A 372 25.27 -22.90 6.59
C PRO A 372 25.36 -21.78 7.64
N TYR A 373 24.38 -21.69 8.54
CA TYR A 373 24.29 -20.62 9.55
C TYR A 373 25.60 -20.38 10.32
N ASN A 374 26.27 -21.45 10.75
CA ASN A 374 27.51 -21.40 11.53
C ASN A 374 28.75 -20.97 10.72
N GLN A 375 28.64 -20.85 9.40
CA GLN A 375 29.71 -20.46 8.48
C GLN A 375 29.34 -19.21 7.66
N ALA A 376 28.17 -18.63 7.91
CA ALA A 376 27.65 -17.54 7.09
C ALA A 376 28.39 -16.22 7.31
N PHE A 377 28.80 -15.94 8.55
CA PHE A 377 29.39 -14.67 8.95
C PHE A 377 30.70 -14.85 9.70
N LEU A 378 31.59 -13.86 9.59
CA LEU A 378 32.83 -13.79 10.37
C LEU A 378 32.54 -13.33 11.81
N GLU A 379 33.43 -13.63 12.75
CA GLU A 379 33.29 -13.20 14.16
C GLU A 379 33.26 -11.68 14.31
N GLU A 380 34.01 -10.97 13.46
CA GLU A 380 34.09 -9.49 13.39
C GLU A 380 32.88 -8.87 12.64
N GLY A 381 31.93 -9.69 12.18
CA GLY A 381 30.85 -9.29 11.29
C GLY A 381 31.22 -9.38 9.80
N GLY A 382 30.21 -9.30 8.93
CA GLY A 382 30.39 -9.44 7.49
C GLY A 382 30.27 -10.88 6.99
N LEU A 383 29.96 -11.01 5.70
CA LEU A 383 29.70 -12.30 5.06
C LEU A 383 31.01 -13.07 4.84
N ALA A 384 31.06 -14.32 5.30
CA ALA A 384 32.25 -15.16 5.18
C ALA A 384 32.55 -15.47 3.69
N PRO A 385 33.81 -15.31 3.23
CA PRO A 385 34.17 -15.54 1.83
C PRO A 385 33.92 -16.98 1.38
N SER A 386 33.10 -17.16 0.35
CA SER A 386 32.84 -18.45 -0.29
C SER A 386 32.28 -18.26 -1.71
N PRO A 387 32.31 -19.29 -2.58
CA PRO A 387 31.64 -19.22 -3.88
C PRO A 387 30.13 -18.90 -3.77
N ALA A 388 29.48 -19.42 -2.74
CA ALA A 388 28.07 -19.14 -2.43
C ALA A 388 27.88 -17.66 -2.01
N ALA A 389 28.77 -17.11 -1.19
CA ALA A 389 28.77 -15.70 -0.79
C ALA A 389 29.02 -14.75 -1.97
N ASN A 390 29.90 -15.12 -2.91
CA ASN A 390 30.12 -14.37 -4.16
C ASN A 390 28.85 -14.37 -5.02
N THR A 391 28.17 -15.52 -5.10
CA THR A 391 26.88 -15.63 -5.79
C THR A 391 25.85 -14.72 -5.12
N LEU A 392 25.69 -14.80 -3.79
CA LEU A 392 24.79 -13.94 -3.02
C LEU A 392 25.07 -12.45 -3.25
N THR A 393 26.33 -12.03 -3.21
CA THR A 393 26.73 -10.64 -3.46
C THR A 393 26.35 -10.18 -4.87
N SER A 394 26.46 -11.06 -5.87
CA SER A 394 26.03 -10.75 -7.24
C SER A 394 24.51 -10.54 -7.39
N PHE A 395 23.71 -10.90 -6.37
CA PHE A 395 22.26 -10.72 -6.32
C PHE A 395 21.83 -9.50 -5.49
N LYS A 396 22.74 -8.63 -5.04
CA LYS A 396 22.36 -7.34 -4.42
C LYS A 396 21.33 -6.59 -5.29
N GLY A 397 20.25 -6.10 -4.66
CA GLY A 397 19.13 -5.44 -5.32
C GLY A 397 18.04 -6.38 -5.89
N ARG A 398 18.24 -7.72 -5.83
CA ARG A 398 17.24 -8.74 -6.19
C ARG A 398 16.67 -9.40 -4.95
N VAL A 399 15.59 -10.15 -5.11
CA VAL A 399 14.97 -10.85 -3.98
C VAL A 399 15.89 -11.97 -3.49
N ILE A 400 16.14 -12.02 -2.19
CA ILE A 400 16.91 -13.07 -1.53
C ILE A 400 15.95 -13.78 -0.59
N VAL A 401 15.78 -15.09 -0.77
CA VAL A 401 14.92 -15.92 0.07
C VAL A 401 15.79 -16.83 0.91
N VAL A 402 15.84 -16.58 2.22
CA VAL A 402 16.58 -17.40 3.17
C VAL A 402 15.71 -18.57 3.62
N VAL A 403 16.22 -19.80 3.46
CA VAL A 403 15.48 -21.03 3.75
C VAL A 403 16.24 -21.88 4.75
N GLY A 404 15.53 -22.53 5.66
CA GLY A 404 16.10 -23.46 6.62
C GLY A 404 15.05 -24.05 7.55
N ASN A 405 15.43 -25.04 8.34
CA ASN A 405 14.53 -25.83 9.19
C ASN A 405 14.87 -25.79 10.69
N ARG A 406 15.95 -25.09 11.10
CA ARG A 406 16.40 -25.01 12.49
C ARG A 406 16.13 -23.65 13.11
N ASN A 407 15.55 -23.68 14.33
CA ASN A 407 15.41 -22.62 15.34
C ASN A 407 15.88 -21.22 14.91
N ASN A 408 15.02 -20.49 14.22
CA ASN A 408 15.19 -19.07 13.87
C ASN A 408 16.47 -18.71 13.08
N TYR A 409 17.27 -19.69 12.63
CA TYR A 409 18.50 -19.42 11.87
C TYR A 409 18.23 -18.65 10.58
N PRO A 410 17.21 -18.97 9.77
CA PRO A 410 16.91 -18.18 8.57
C PRO A 410 16.65 -16.71 8.86
N ALA A 411 15.91 -16.41 9.94
CA ALA A 411 15.63 -15.03 10.32
C ALA A 411 16.88 -14.29 10.81
N LYS A 412 17.76 -14.97 11.57
CA LYS A 412 19.04 -14.39 12.00
C LYS A 412 19.96 -14.09 10.82
N VAL A 413 20.09 -15.02 9.87
CA VAL A 413 20.85 -14.75 8.63
C VAL A 413 20.23 -13.59 7.86
N GLY A 414 18.90 -13.55 7.77
CA GLY A 414 18.19 -12.43 7.14
C GLY A 414 18.52 -11.07 7.78
N THR A 415 18.49 -11.00 9.12
CA THR A 415 18.86 -9.80 9.89
C THR A 415 20.27 -9.32 9.56
N GLU A 416 21.26 -10.21 9.62
CA GLU A 416 22.65 -9.87 9.31
C GLU A 416 22.82 -9.40 7.85
N LEU A 417 22.10 -10.01 6.90
CA LEU A 417 22.11 -9.54 5.50
C LEU A 417 21.53 -8.13 5.36
N VAL A 418 20.44 -7.81 6.05
CA VAL A 418 19.87 -6.45 6.06
C VAL A 418 20.85 -5.45 6.68
N GLN A 419 21.52 -5.82 7.77
CA GLN A 419 22.57 -4.99 8.39
C GLN A 419 23.76 -4.73 7.44
N LEU A 420 24.09 -5.70 6.59
CA LEU A 420 25.10 -5.56 5.52
C LEU A 420 24.57 -4.84 4.26
N GLY A 421 23.36 -4.28 4.31
CA GLY A 421 22.77 -3.48 3.24
C GLY A 421 22.19 -4.31 2.08
N PHE A 422 21.90 -5.60 2.28
CA PHE A 422 21.15 -6.37 1.29
C PHE A 422 19.67 -6.00 1.38
N SER A 423 19.14 -5.37 0.32
CA SER A 423 17.71 -5.13 0.16
C SER A 423 16.98 -6.41 -0.27
N ARG A 424 15.66 -6.45 -0.07
CA ARG A 424 14.74 -7.49 -0.56
C ARG A 424 15.01 -8.88 0.00
N VAL A 425 15.50 -8.93 1.24
CA VAL A 425 15.72 -10.16 1.98
C VAL A 425 14.41 -10.59 2.63
N CYS A 426 14.03 -11.85 2.45
CA CYS A 426 12.85 -12.45 3.05
C CYS A 426 13.16 -13.86 3.51
N VAL A 427 12.33 -14.38 4.41
CA VAL A 427 12.51 -15.70 5.02
C VAL A 427 11.37 -16.61 4.59
N LEU A 428 11.68 -17.84 4.20
CA LEU A 428 10.63 -18.82 3.95
C LEU A 428 9.96 -19.23 5.27
N GLU A 429 8.63 -19.28 5.28
CA GLU A 429 7.86 -19.77 6.44
C GLU A 429 8.27 -21.20 6.85
N GLU A 430 8.07 -21.55 8.12
CA GLU A 430 8.53 -22.84 8.69
C GLU A 430 8.00 -24.08 7.96
N PRO A 431 6.70 -24.18 7.60
CA PRO A 431 6.21 -25.30 6.79
C PRO A 431 6.67 -25.21 5.33
N GLY A 432 7.33 -24.13 4.90
CA GLY A 432 7.65 -23.90 3.50
C GLY A 432 8.53 -25.00 2.89
N LEU A 433 9.57 -25.47 3.60
CA LEU A 433 10.42 -26.56 3.10
C LEU A 433 9.66 -27.89 2.99
N SER A 434 8.77 -28.19 3.93
CA SER A 434 7.96 -29.42 3.87
C SER A 434 6.93 -29.34 2.75
N ILE A 435 6.28 -28.19 2.54
CA ILE A 435 5.39 -27.93 1.40
C ILE A 435 6.13 -28.12 0.08
N LEU A 436 7.31 -27.51 -0.06
CA LEU A 436 8.13 -27.64 -1.28
C LEU A 436 8.55 -29.08 -1.56
N ARG A 437 8.89 -29.85 -0.50
CA ARG A 437 9.20 -31.27 -0.62
C ARG A 437 8.00 -32.07 -1.12
N THR A 438 6.82 -31.81 -0.56
CA THR A 438 5.58 -32.52 -0.92
C THR A 438 5.14 -32.22 -2.36
N ARG A 439 5.52 -31.05 -2.89
CA ARG A 439 5.31 -30.63 -4.28
C ARG A 439 6.45 -31.03 -5.24
N GLY A 440 7.47 -31.74 -4.77
CA GLY A 440 8.55 -32.23 -5.63
C GLY A 440 9.59 -31.18 -6.04
N HIS A 441 9.70 -30.05 -5.34
CA HIS A 441 10.70 -29.01 -5.64
C HIS A 441 12.06 -29.24 -4.97
N LEU A 442 12.26 -30.35 -4.26
CA LEU A 442 13.57 -30.74 -3.72
C LEU A 442 14.16 -31.85 -4.58
N ALA A 443 15.38 -31.65 -5.05
CA ALA A 443 16.14 -32.61 -5.86
C ALA A 443 17.41 -33.04 -5.11
N VAL A 444 17.77 -34.32 -5.24
CA VAL A 444 19.08 -34.81 -4.79
C VAL A 444 20.08 -34.51 -5.91
N PRO A 445 21.19 -33.81 -5.64
CA PRO A 445 22.24 -33.61 -6.64
C PRO A 445 22.78 -34.98 -7.09
N THR A 446 22.78 -35.20 -8.41
CA THR A 446 23.37 -36.38 -9.07
C THR A 446 24.88 -36.32 -9.14
#